data_AF-A0A7C3ZFC9-F1
#
_entry.id   AF-A0A7C3ZFC9-F1
#
_cell.length_a   1.000
_cell.length_b   1.000
_cell.length_c   1.000
_cell.angle_alpha   90.00
_cell.angle_beta   90.00
_cell.angle_gamma   90.00
#
_symmetry.space_group_name_H-M   'P 1'
#
loop_
_entity.id
_entity.type
_entity.pdbx_description
1 polymer ?
#
loop_
_entity_poly.entity_id
_entity_poly.type
_entity_poly.pdbx_seq_one_letter_code
_entity_poly.pdbx_strand_id
1 'polypeptide(L)'
;MLRGPRESAIYYAVASVSPKVIDKIGISNAANLAASRATAKLLQYLTIVNYNSKIGIKIFLDGGLYLNKNLIRVNQQNQYKSVSTIIKGDEKIPAIMLASIIAKVTRDRFMLKLHKKYPQYGFDKHKGYGTKFHIKAIKKFGLSPIHRQTFKIN
;
A
#
# COMPACT_ATOMS: atom_id res chain seq x y z
N MET A 1 7.02 21.38 -0.59
CA MET A 1 6.72 21.84 -1.96
C MET A 1 7.84 22.78 -2.34
N LEU A 2 8.75 22.34 -3.21
CA LEU A 2 9.79 23.16 -3.84
C LEU A 2 9.77 22.76 -5.32
N ARG A 3 9.79 23.72 -6.23
CA ARG A 3 9.66 23.54 -7.69
C ARG A 3 10.76 24.31 -8.40
N GLY A 4 11.51 23.64 -9.28
CA GLY A 4 12.35 24.25 -10.33
C GLY A 4 11.84 23.94 -11.75
N PRO A 5 12.32 24.63 -12.81
CA PRO A 5 11.65 24.72 -14.11
C PRO A 5 11.81 23.52 -15.08
N ARG A 6 12.42 22.41 -14.65
CA ARG A 6 12.60 21.18 -15.47
C ARG A 6 12.57 19.89 -14.63
N GLU A 7 11.82 19.86 -13.53
CA GLU A 7 11.73 18.65 -12.70
C GLU A 7 10.53 17.79 -13.10
N SER A 8 10.82 16.55 -13.50
CA SER A 8 9.83 15.48 -13.62
C SER A 8 9.05 15.36 -12.31
N ALA A 9 7.78 15.74 -12.32
CA ALA A 9 6.93 15.64 -11.14
C ALA A 9 6.62 14.18 -10.83
N ILE A 10 6.90 13.75 -9.60
CA ILE A 10 6.52 12.43 -9.09
C ILE A 10 5.17 12.55 -8.39
N TYR A 11 4.18 11.83 -8.92
CA TYR A 11 2.87 11.70 -8.30
C TYR A 11 2.74 10.31 -7.67
N TYR A 12 2.14 10.26 -6.48
CA TYR A 12 1.89 9.00 -5.79
C TYR A 12 0.53 8.99 -5.12
N ALA A 13 0.00 7.78 -4.94
CA ALA A 13 -1.20 7.52 -4.16
C ALA A 13 -0.95 6.33 -3.24
N VAL A 14 -1.60 6.35 -2.08
CA VAL A 14 -1.57 5.25 -1.10
C VAL A 14 -2.98 4.78 -0.82
N ALA A 15 -3.12 3.50 -0.53
CA ALA A 15 -4.35 2.90 -0.05
C ALA A 15 -4.03 1.89 1.06
N SER A 16 -4.97 1.72 1.98
CA SER A 16 -4.86 0.76 3.07
C SER A 16 -6.07 -0.18 3.07
N VAL A 17 -5.90 -1.34 3.71
CA VAL A 17 -6.98 -2.31 3.93
C VAL A 17 -7.03 -2.60 5.42
N SER A 18 -8.22 -2.46 6.01
CA SER A 18 -8.42 -2.64 7.45
C SER A 18 -8.18 -4.10 7.87
N PRO A 19 -7.75 -4.36 9.12
CA PRO A 19 -7.61 -5.71 9.66
C PRO A 19 -8.85 -6.59 9.46
N LYS A 20 -10.06 -6.05 9.71
CA LYS A 20 -11.33 -6.76 9.47
C LYS A 20 -11.48 -7.27 8.04
N VAL A 21 -11.07 -6.49 7.05
CA VAL A 21 -11.12 -6.90 5.64
C VAL A 21 -10.01 -7.92 5.35
N ILE A 22 -8.82 -7.74 5.91
CA ILE A 22 -7.71 -8.71 5.79
C ILE A 22 -8.15 -10.08 6.33
N ASP A 23 -8.76 -10.11 7.50
CA ASP A 23 -9.29 -11.35 8.10
C ASP A 23 -10.34 -12.00 7.21
N LYS A 24 -11.14 -11.22 6.47
CA LYS A 24 -12.18 -11.75 5.56
C LYS A 24 -11.61 -12.32 4.26
N ILE A 25 -10.61 -11.68 3.65
CA ILE A 25 -10.17 -12.00 2.28
C ILE A 25 -8.78 -12.62 2.20
N GLY A 26 -8.06 -12.71 3.32
CA GLY A 26 -6.67 -13.13 3.37
C GLY A 26 -5.69 -12.01 3.00
N ILE A 27 -4.45 -12.13 3.48
CA ILE A 27 -3.43 -11.09 3.35
C ILE A 27 -3.02 -10.82 1.89
N SER A 28 -2.92 -11.85 1.06
CA SER A 28 -2.53 -11.72 -0.34
C SER A 28 -3.57 -10.94 -1.13
N ASN A 29 -4.86 -11.29 -1.01
CA ASN A 29 -5.94 -10.54 -1.66
C ASN A 29 -6.07 -9.12 -1.12
N ALA A 30 -5.81 -8.90 0.17
CA ALA A 30 -5.78 -7.56 0.74
C ALA A 30 -4.63 -6.70 0.19
N ALA A 31 -3.45 -7.28 -0.04
CA ALA A 31 -2.34 -6.59 -0.69
C ALA A 31 -2.72 -6.18 -2.14
N ASN A 32 -3.32 -7.10 -2.91
CA ASN A 32 -3.80 -6.82 -4.27
C ASN A 32 -4.91 -5.76 -4.30
N LEU A 33 -5.82 -5.78 -3.32
CA LEU A 33 -6.86 -4.76 -3.18
C LEU A 33 -6.26 -3.38 -2.87
N ALA A 34 -5.26 -3.30 -1.99
CA ALA A 34 -4.55 -2.06 -1.70
C ALA A 34 -3.83 -1.52 -2.95
N ALA A 35 -3.09 -2.38 -3.65
CA ALA A 35 -2.40 -2.02 -4.89
C ALA A 35 -3.38 -1.52 -5.97
N SER A 36 -4.51 -2.20 -6.13
CA SER A 36 -5.57 -1.81 -7.08
C SER A 36 -6.17 -0.44 -6.74
N ARG A 37 -6.48 -0.18 -5.46
CA ARG A 37 -7.03 1.11 -5.02
C ARG A 37 -6.04 2.25 -5.17
N ALA A 38 -4.77 2.03 -4.81
CA ALA A 38 -3.72 3.03 -4.98
C ALA A 38 -3.53 3.37 -6.46
N THR A 39 -3.49 2.35 -7.32
CA THR A 39 -3.39 2.51 -8.78
C THR A 39 -4.59 3.26 -9.34
N ALA A 40 -5.82 2.88 -8.98
CA ALA A 40 -7.04 3.55 -9.45
C ALA A 40 -7.05 5.05 -9.08
N LYS A 41 -6.68 5.38 -7.83
CA LYS A 41 -6.58 6.76 -7.36
C LYS A 41 -5.55 7.56 -8.15
N LEU A 42 -4.38 6.96 -8.44
CA LEU A 42 -3.34 7.63 -9.22
C LEU A 42 -3.75 7.80 -10.69
N LEU A 43 -4.33 6.78 -11.31
CA LEU A 43 -4.83 6.86 -12.68
C LEU A 43 -5.92 7.93 -12.82
N GLN A 44 -6.86 8.00 -11.88
CA GLN A 44 -7.89 9.04 -11.87
C GLN A 44 -7.26 10.44 -11.80
N TYR A 45 -6.26 10.64 -10.93
CA TYR A 45 -5.54 11.90 -10.84
C TYR A 45 -4.79 12.23 -12.14
N LEU A 46 -4.08 11.26 -12.72
CA LEU A 46 -3.32 11.43 -13.96
C LEU A 46 -4.21 11.75 -15.16
N THR A 47 -5.41 11.17 -15.23
CA THR A 47 -6.41 11.49 -16.26
C THR A 47 -6.88 12.94 -16.17
N ILE A 48 -7.07 13.46 -14.95
CA ILE A 48 -7.48 14.86 -14.75
C ILE A 48 -6.37 15.82 -15.18
N VAL A 49 -5.12 15.55 -14.82
CA VAL A 49 -4.00 16.47 -15.12
C VAL A 49 -3.48 16.37 -16.56
N ASN A 50 -3.67 15.23 -17.24
CA ASN A 50 -3.17 14.98 -18.60
C ASN A 50 -4.28 14.91 -19.65
N TYR A 51 -5.38 15.64 -19.47
CA TYR A 51 -6.62 15.57 -20.27
C TYR A 51 -6.40 15.58 -21.81
N ASN A 52 -5.30 16.17 -22.29
CA ASN A 52 -5.00 16.31 -23.73
C ASN A 52 -3.84 15.45 -24.26
N SER A 53 -3.23 14.57 -23.46
CA SER A 53 -2.06 13.79 -23.91
C SER A 53 -2.36 12.29 -23.93
N LYS A 54 -2.22 11.66 -25.12
CA LYS A 54 -2.23 10.20 -25.30
C LYS A 54 -0.97 9.57 -24.67
N ILE A 55 -0.87 9.58 -23.34
CA ILE A 55 0.26 8.97 -22.61
C ILE A 55 -0.05 7.50 -22.39
N GLY A 56 0.74 6.62 -23.01
CA GLY A 56 0.69 5.19 -22.73
C GLY A 56 1.29 4.87 -21.36
N ILE A 57 0.46 4.60 -20.35
CA ILE A 57 0.92 4.32 -18.98
C ILE A 57 1.37 2.85 -18.88
N LYS A 58 2.62 2.59 -18.48
CA LYS A 58 3.08 1.24 -18.11
C LYS A 58 3.03 1.09 -16.60
N ILE A 59 2.50 -0.03 -16.12
CA ILE A 59 2.40 -0.33 -14.69
C ILE A 59 3.33 -1.51 -14.37
N PHE A 60 4.20 -1.32 -13.39
CA PHE A 60 5.08 -2.36 -12.86
C PHE A 60 4.65 -2.71 -11.44
N LEU A 61 4.52 -4.00 -11.15
CA LEU A 61 4.13 -4.54 -9.86
C LEU A 61 5.23 -5.43 -9.31
N ASP A 62 5.39 -5.42 -7.98
CA ASP A 62 6.36 -6.27 -7.31
C ASP A 62 5.84 -7.69 -7.06
N GLY A 63 6.69 -8.68 -7.29
CA GLY A 63 6.47 -10.08 -6.91
C GLY A 63 5.13 -10.64 -7.40
N GLY A 64 4.35 -11.17 -6.46
CA GLY A 64 3.04 -11.79 -6.72
C GLY A 64 1.85 -10.84 -6.75
N LEU A 65 2.07 -9.51 -6.76
CA LEU A 65 0.98 -8.55 -6.80
C LEU A 65 0.23 -8.59 -8.14
N TYR A 66 -1.08 -8.45 -8.12
CA TYR A 66 -1.90 -8.23 -9.32
C TYR A 66 -2.96 -7.17 -9.07
N LEU A 67 -3.48 -6.59 -10.16
CA LEU A 67 -4.52 -5.57 -10.09
C LEU A 67 -5.89 -6.11 -10.49
N ASN A 68 -6.90 -5.74 -9.71
CA ASN A 68 -8.29 -5.95 -10.07
C ASN A 68 -8.69 -5.00 -11.20
N LYS A 69 -8.90 -5.57 -12.41
CA LYS A 69 -9.25 -4.83 -13.63
C LYS A 69 -10.51 -3.97 -13.47
N ASN A 70 -11.47 -4.38 -12.66
CA ASN A 70 -12.71 -3.62 -12.45
C ASN A 70 -12.45 -2.34 -11.63
N LEU A 71 -11.46 -2.35 -10.72
CA LEU A 71 -11.13 -1.18 -9.92
C LEU A 71 -10.29 -0.14 -10.67
N ILE A 72 -9.49 -0.58 -11.63
CA ILE A 72 -8.58 0.29 -12.39
C ILE A 72 -9.16 0.74 -13.75
N ARG A 73 -10.39 0.33 -14.07
CA ARG A 73 -11.14 0.83 -15.23
C ARG A 73 -11.66 2.23 -14.92
N VAL A 74 -10.89 3.25 -15.31
CA VAL A 74 -11.34 4.65 -15.29
C VAL A 74 -11.81 5.01 -16.70
N ASN A 75 -13.12 5.28 -16.84
CA ASN A 75 -13.78 5.90 -18.00
C ASN A 75 -13.24 5.52 -19.39
N GLN A 76 -13.28 4.22 -19.76
CA GLN A 76 -13.13 3.61 -21.11
C GLN A 76 -12.04 4.09 -22.12
N GLN A 77 -11.38 5.24 -21.96
CA GLN A 77 -10.68 5.94 -23.04
C GLN A 77 -9.22 6.28 -22.77
N ASN A 78 -8.68 6.14 -21.55
CA ASN A 78 -7.25 6.33 -21.30
C ASN A 78 -6.66 5.11 -20.59
N GLN A 79 -6.26 4.15 -21.42
CA GLN A 79 -5.79 2.84 -21.01
C GLN A 79 -4.30 2.89 -20.66
N TYR A 80 -3.95 2.35 -19.49
CA TYR A 80 -2.59 1.90 -19.30
C TYR A 80 -2.26 0.86 -20.38
N LYS A 81 -1.09 1.02 -21.00
CA LYS A 81 -0.60 0.19 -22.10
C LYS A 81 -0.33 -1.25 -21.66
N SER A 82 0.21 -1.44 -20.46
CA SER A 82 0.58 -2.76 -19.96
C SER A 82 0.68 -2.79 -18.44
N VAL A 83 0.47 -3.99 -17.88
CA VAL A 83 0.74 -4.31 -16.48
C VAL A 83 1.71 -5.48 -16.47
N SER A 84 2.80 -5.37 -15.73
CA SER A 84 3.82 -6.43 -15.63
C SER A 84 4.21 -6.65 -14.17
N THR A 85 4.28 -7.91 -13.76
CA THR A 85 4.81 -8.33 -12.46
C THR A 85 6.28 -8.64 -12.58
N ILE A 86 7.09 -8.13 -11.65
CA ILE A 86 8.54 -8.27 -11.65
C ILE A 86 8.95 -8.97 -10.36
N ILE A 87 9.58 -10.15 -10.49
CA ILE A 87 10.13 -10.87 -9.33
C ILE A 87 11.27 -10.04 -8.73
N LYS A 88 11.14 -9.69 -7.44
CA LYS A 88 12.04 -8.77 -6.73
C LYS A 88 12.16 -7.44 -7.48
N GLY A 89 11.02 -6.87 -7.85
CA GLY A 89 10.95 -5.65 -8.63
C GLY A 89 11.45 -4.45 -7.84
N ASP A 90 11.33 -4.48 -6.52
CA ASP A 90 11.86 -3.50 -5.58
C ASP A 90 13.40 -3.47 -5.48
N GLU A 91 14.08 -4.47 -6.02
CA GLU A 91 15.54 -4.47 -6.18
C GLU A 91 15.99 -4.00 -7.59
N LYS A 92 15.06 -3.91 -8.55
CA LYS A 92 15.38 -3.78 -9.99
C LYS A 92 14.79 -2.56 -10.69
N ILE A 93 13.60 -2.11 -10.28
CA ILE A 93 12.82 -1.09 -10.98
C ILE A 93 12.66 0.12 -10.06
N PRO A 94 13.27 1.30 -10.37
CA PRO A 94 13.21 2.49 -9.52
C PRO A 94 11.80 2.91 -9.08
N ALA A 95 10.80 2.77 -9.97
CA ALA A 95 9.40 3.07 -9.64
C ALA A 95 8.82 2.12 -8.57
N ILE A 96 9.19 0.83 -8.59
CA ILE A 96 8.80 -0.13 -7.55
C ILE A 96 9.54 0.19 -6.25
N MET A 97 10.85 0.48 -6.30
CA MET A 97 11.62 0.87 -5.10
C MET A 97 10.96 2.05 -4.39
N LEU A 98 10.60 3.09 -5.15
CA LEU A 98 9.95 4.29 -4.63
C LEU A 98 8.57 3.97 -4.02
N ALA A 99 7.77 3.13 -4.69
CA ALA A 99 6.48 2.69 -4.17
C ALA A 99 6.64 1.93 -2.84
N SER A 100 7.65 1.05 -2.72
CA SER A 100 7.98 0.33 -1.49
C SER A 100 8.36 1.27 -0.35
N ILE A 101 9.20 2.29 -0.61
CA ILE A 101 9.57 3.32 0.37
C ILE A 101 8.33 4.09 0.83
N ILE A 102 7.50 4.57 -0.11
CA ILE A 102 6.28 5.33 0.20
C ILE A 102 5.33 4.48 1.06
N ALA A 103 5.12 3.21 0.70
CA ALA A 103 4.27 2.30 1.45
C ALA A 103 4.80 2.06 2.88
N LYS A 104 6.11 1.80 3.02
CA LYS A 104 6.77 1.56 4.30
C LYS A 104 6.67 2.78 5.23
N VAL A 105 7.07 3.96 4.74
CA VAL A 105 7.03 5.20 5.53
C VAL A 105 5.60 5.56 5.93
N THR A 106 4.63 5.37 5.03
CA THR A 106 3.21 5.61 5.32
C THR A 106 2.70 4.67 6.40
N ARG A 107 3.01 3.36 6.30
CA ARG A 107 2.63 2.37 7.32
C ARG A 107 3.28 2.68 8.66
N ASP A 108 4.57 2.98 8.70
CA ASP A 108 5.28 3.21 9.96
C ASP A 108 4.75 4.44 10.69
N ARG A 109 4.43 5.53 9.97
CA ARG A 109 3.75 6.71 10.53
C ARG A 109 2.36 6.36 11.07
N PHE A 110 1.62 5.48 10.40
CA PHE A 110 0.33 5.01 10.88
C PHE A 110 0.47 4.19 12.19
N MET A 111 1.46 3.32 12.28
CA MET A 111 1.73 2.55 13.51
C MET A 111 2.14 3.44 14.69
N LEU A 112 2.87 4.53 14.45
CA LEU A 112 3.16 5.55 15.48
C LEU A 112 1.88 6.22 16.00
N LYS A 113 0.94 6.55 15.11
CA LYS A 113 -0.37 7.10 15.52
C LYS A 113 -1.17 6.08 16.35
N LEU A 114 -1.12 4.82 15.95
CA LEU A 114 -1.79 3.74 16.69
C LEU A 114 -1.15 3.47 18.04
N HIS A 115 0.16 3.63 18.19
CA HIS A 115 0.83 3.56 19.48
C HIS A 115 0.27 4.59 20.46
N LYS A 116 0.03 5.84 20.01
CA LYS A 116 -0.61 6.86 20.87
C LYS A 116 -1.98 6.43 21.39
N LYS A 117 -2.74 5.68 20.58
CA LYS A 117 -4.08 5.18 20.95
C LYS A 117 -4.04 3.89 21.79
N TYR A 118 -3.04 3.05 21.56
CA TYR A 118 -2.89 1.75 22.20
C TYR A 118 -1.44 1.57 22.70
N PRO A 119 -1.00 2.38 23.67
CA PRO A 119 0.40 2.46 24.09
C PRO A 119 0.93 1.14 24.64
N GLN A 120 0.06 0.35 25.28
CA GLN A 120 0.42 -0.91 25.94
C GLN A 120 0.97 -1.98 24.99
N TYR A 121 0.72 -1.86 23.68
CA TYR A 121 1.21 -2.81 22.69
C TYR A 121 2.58 -2.45 22.12
N GLY A 122 3.10 -1.22 22.28
CA GLY A 122 4.42 -0.83 21.78
C GLY A 122 4.56 -0.79 20.25
N PHE A 123 3.48 -0.44 19.53
CA PHE A 123 3.47 -0.35 18.06
C PHE A 123 4.52 0.59 17.46
N ASP A 124 5.05 1.53 18.24
CA ASP A 124 6.13 2.42 17.86
C ASP A 124 7.46 1.67 17.64
N LYS A 125 7.69 0.56 18.33
CA LYS A 125 8.93 -0.22 18.22
C LYS A 125 8.87 -1.25 17.11
N HIS A 126 7.84 -2.09 17.13
CA HIS A 126 7.76 -3.26 16.24
C HIS A 126 6.71 -3.12 15.13
N LYS A 127 6.05 -1.98 14.97
CA LYS A 127 5.14 -1.69 13.84
C LYS A 127 4.05 -2.77 13.60
N GLY A 128 3.65 -3.46 14.67
CA GLY A 128 2.66 -4.55 14.63
C GLY A 128 3.20 -5.94 14.28
N TYR A 129 4.51 -6.11 14.07
CA TYR A 129 5.12 -7.45 13.93
C TYR A 129 5.01 -8.24 15.24
N GLY A 130 4.85 -9.56 15.14
CA GLY A 130 4.69 -10.49 16.28
C GLY A 130 5.99 -10.75 17.03
N THR A 131 6.61 -9.70 17.57
CA THR A 131 7.80 -9.83 18.42
C THR A 131 7.43 -10.44 19.77
N LYS A 132 8.42 -10.99 20.50
CA LYS A 132 8.21 -11.51 21.87
C LYS A 132 7.52 -10.48 22.77
N PHE A 133 7.88 -9.20 22.64
CA PHE A 133 7.24 -8.10 23.37
C PHE A 133 5.75 -7.95 23.01
N HIS A 134 5.45 -7.92 21.70
CA HIS A 134 4.08 -7.75 21.22
C HIS A 134 3.17 -8.92 21.62
N ILE A 135 3.68 -10.15 21.52
CA ILE A 135 2.97 -11.36 21.94
C ILE A 135 2.65 -11.30 23.45
N LYS A 136 3.62 -10.91 24.28
CA LYS A 136 3.40 -10.72 25.73
C LYS A 136 2.33 -9.66 26.01
N ALA A 137 2.35 -8.54 25.28
CA ALA A 137 1.33 -7.50 25.41
C ALA A 137 -0.06 -8.01 25.04
N ILE A 138 -0.19 -8.78 23.95
CA ILE A 138 -1.47 -9.39 23.56
C ILE A 138 -1.95 -10.39 24.62
N LYS A 139 -1.07 -11.24 25.16
CA LYS A 139 -1.43 -12.17 26.24
C LYS A 139 -1.91 -11.45 27.51
N LYS A 140 -1.34 -10.27 27.81
CA LYS A 140 -1.69 -9.47 28.99
C LYS A 140 -2.96 -8.63 28.82
N PHE A 141 -3.15 -8.02 27.65
CA PHE A 141 -4.17 -6.99 27.42
C PHE A 141 -5.27 -7.42 26.43
N GLY A 142 -5.18 -8.63 25.88
CA GLY A 142 -6.05 -9.10 24.81
C GLY A 142 -5.77 -8.41 23.47
N LEU A 143 -6.54 -8.78 22.44
CA LEU A 143 -6.46 -8.17 21.12
C LEU A 143 -7.14 -6.80 21.11
N SER A 144 -6.45 -5.79 20.57
CA SER A 144 -7.08 -4.51 20.21
C SER A 144 -7.81 -4.59 18.84
N PRO A 145 -8.71 -3.63 18.52
CA PRO A 145 -9.44 -3.60 17.24
C PRO A 145 -8.59 -3.55 15.97
N ILE A 146 -7.28 -3.26 16.10
CA ILE A 146 -6.37 -3.19 14.96
C ILE A 146 -5.56 -4.46 14.71
N HIS A 147 -5.70 -5.47 15.56
CA HIS A 147 -5.10 -6.78 15.34
C HIS A 147 -5.88 -7.54 14.27
N ARG A 148 -5.18 -8.45 13.58
CA ARG A 148 -5.77 -9.40 12.63
C ARG A 148 -6.08 -10.67 13.40
N GLN A 149 -7.35 -10.99 13.54
CA GLN A 149 -7.79 -12.09 14.41
C GLN A 149 -7.45 -13.46 13.81
N THR A 150 -7.31 -13.54 12.49
CA THR A 150 -6.97 -14.79 11.78
C THR A 150 -5.49 -15.16 11.85
N PHE A 151 -4.64 -14.26 12.33
CA PHE A 151 -3.20 -14.49 12.41
C PHE A 151 -2.87 -15.24 13.69
N LYS A 152 -2.20 -16.39 13.56
CA LYS A 152 -1.75 -17.19 14.71
C LYS A 152 -0.71 -16.43 15.53
N ILE A 153 -0.85 -16.49 16.84
CA ILE A 153 0.08 -15.93 17.81
C ILE A 153 0.68 -17.13 18.55
N ASN A 154 1.81 -17.63 18.03
CA ASN A 154 2.54 -18.74 18.63
C ASN A 154 3.52 -18.21 19.69
#